data_AF-A0A3D3QE69-F1
#
_entry.id   AF-A0A3D3QE69-F1
#
_cell.length_a   1.000
_cell.length_b   1.000
_cell.length_c   1.000
_cell.angle_alpha   90.00
_cell.angle_beta   90.00
_cell.angle_gamma   90.00
#
_symmetry.space_group_name_H-M   'P 1'
#
loop_
_entity.id
_entity.type
_entity.pdbx_description
1 polymer ?
#
loop_
_entity_poly.entity_id
_entity_poly.type
_entity_poly.pdbx_seq_one_letter_code
_entity_poly.pdbx_strand_id
1 'polypeptide(L)' 'YKALFITSNPIPVKAAMEIAGHPAGPPRLPLVPATDDERDQIRTALTEVGAI' A
#
# COMPACT_ATOMS: atom_id res chain seq x y z
N TYR A 1 8.78 -7.55 1.96
CA TYR A 1 9.35 -6.44 2.77
C TYR A 1 9.51 -5.16 1.95
N LYS A 2 10.27 -5.13 0.84
CA LYS A 2 10.60 -3.89 0.09
C LYS A 2 9.39 -3.02 -0.29
N ALA A 3 8.30 -3.63 -0.77
CA ALA A 3 7.08 -2.90 -1.16
C ALA A 3 6.44 -2.06 -0.04
N LEU A 4 6.61 -2.45 1.22
CA LEU A 4 6.07 -1.71 2.37
C LEU A 4 6.92 -0.49 2.77
N PHE A 5 8.04 -0.25 2.08
CA PHE A 5 8.98 0.84 2.38
C PHE A 5 9.33 1.65 1.12
N ILE A 6 8.52 1.56 0.05
CA ILE A 6 8.72 2.34 -1.19
C ILE A 6 8.47 3.84 -0.99
N THR A 7 7.70 4.19 0.04
CA THR A 7 7.43 5.57 0.48
C THR A 7 7.23 5.62 1.99
N SER A 8 6.90 6.80 2.53
CA SER A 8 6.80 7.05 3.97
C SER A 8 5.74 6.18 4.65
N ASN A 9 6.11 5.47 5.71
CA ASN A 9 5.15 4.73 6.52
C ASN A 9 4.18 5.68 7.26
N PRO A 10 2.88 5.33 7.40
CA PRO A 10 2.22 4.07 7.06
C PRO A 10 1.52 4.06 5.68
N ILE A 11 1.94 4.88 4.71
CA ILE A 11 1.27 4.98 3.40
C ILE A 11 1.20 3.62 2.68
N PRO A 12 2.31 2.85 2.52
CA PRO A 12 2.28 1.61 1.75
C PRO A 12 1.41 0.53 2.39
N VAL A 13 1.48 0.38 3.72
CA VAL A 13 0.70 -0.66 4.42
C VAL A 13 -0.80 -0.35 4.41
N LYS A 14 -1.21 0.92 4.49
CA LYS A 14 -2.62 1.30 4.33
C LYS A 14 -3.14 0.98 2.93
N ALA A 15 -2.37 1.32 1.89
CA ALA A 15 -2.73 0.97 0.51
C ALA A 15 -2.81 -0.55 0.31
N ALA A 16 -1.87 -1.32 0.88
CA ALA A 16 -1.87 -2.78 0.82
C ALA A 16 -3.13 -3.38 1.45
N MET A 17 -3.54 -2.87 2.62
CA MET A 17 -4.76 -3.32 3.29
C MET A 17 -6.01 -3.02 2.45
N GLU A 18 -6.13 -1.83 1.86
CA GLU A 18 -7.25 -1.51 0.96
C GLU A 18 -7.28 -2.42 -0.27
N ILE A 19 -6.12 -2.69 -0.89
CA ILE A 19 -6.01 -3.60 -2.04
C ILE A 19 -6.44 -5.03 -1.66
N ALA A 20 -6.09 -5.48 -0.45
CA ALA A 20 -6.50 -6.77 0.10
C ALA A 20 -7.96 -6.81 0.58
N GLY A 21 -8.74 -5.76 0.38
CA GLY A 21 -10.16 -5.70 0.75
C GLY A 21 -10.42 -5.41 2.24
N HIS A 22 -9.40 -4.98 2.98
CA HIS A 22 -9.55 -4.57 4.38
C HIS A 22 -9.75 -3.04 4.50
N PRO A 23 -10.67 -2.57 5.37
CA PRO A 23 -10.88 -1.15 5.55
C PRO A 23 -9.71 -0.50 6.31
N ALA A 24 -8.85 0.25 5.62
CA ALA A 24 -7.73 0.99 6.22
C ALA A 24 -7.84 2.52 6.08
N GLY A 25 -8.59 2.98 5.07
CA GLY A 25 -8.80 4.39 4.75
C GLY A 25 -7.50 5.13 4.37
N PRO A 26 -7.63 6.34 3.81
CA PRO A 26 -6.45 7.12 3.45
C PRO A 26 -5.62 7.50 4.68
N PRO A 27 -4.32 7.75 4.53
CA PRO A 27 -3.55 8.43 5.56
C PRO A 27 -4.11 9.84 5.80
N ARG A 28 -3.90 10.37 7.00
CA ARG A 28 -4.22 11.76 7.32
C ARG A 28 -3.04 12.66 6.96
N LEU A 29 -3.34 13.91 6.66
CA LEU A 29 -2.32 14.95 6.51
C LEU A 29 -1.37 14.98 7.72
N PRO A 30 -0.07 15.23 7.52
CA PRO A 30 0.56 15.72 6.27
C PRO A 30 0.84 14.61 5.23
N LEU A 31 0.54 13.35 5.53
CA LEU A 31 0.74 12.24 4.61
C LEU A 31 -0.38 12.18 3.57
N VAL A 32 -0.01 11.86 2.34
CA VAL A 32 -0.93 11.73 1.20
C VAL A 32 -1.06 10.25 0.79
N PRO A 33 -2.15 9.86 0.12
CA PRO A 33 -2.31 8.51 -0.40
C PRO A 33 -1.15 8.10 -1.33
N ALA A 34 -0.92 6.78 -1.43
CA ALA A 34 0.04 6.23 -2.39
C ALA A 34 -0.36 6.61 -3.82
N THR A 35 0.63 6.91 -4.66
CA THR A 35 0.42 7.15 -6.10
C THR A 35 -0.03 5.88 -6.83
N ASP A 36 -0.55 6.00 -8.04
CA ASP A 36 -0.95 4.83 -8.84
C ASP A 36 0.23 3.88 -9.09
N ASP A 37 1.41 4.42 -9.42
CA ASP A 37 2.65 3.65 -9.59
C ASP A 37 3.06 2.90 -8.31
N GLU A 38 2.93 3.55 -7.14
CA GLU A 38 3.20 2.91 -5.85
C GLU A 38 2.17 1.81 -5.55
N ARG A 39 0.89 2.02 -5.89
CA ARG A 39 -0.18 1.04 -5.70
C ARG A 39 0.01 -0.19 -6.59
N ASP A 40 0.48 -0.02 -7.82
CA ASP A 40 0.77 -1.13 -8.73
C ASP A 40 1.96 -1.98 -8.27
N GLN A 41 3.00 -1.34 -7.73
CA GLN A 41 4.11 -2.05 -7.08
C GLN A 41 3.65 -2.83 -5.85
N ILE A 42 2.79 -2.24 -5.02
CA ILE A 42 2.21 -2.91 -3.86
C ILE A 42 1.35 -4.10 -4.28
N ARG A 43 0.47 -3.92 -5.29
CA ARG A 43 -0.37 -5.00 -5.83
C ARG A 43 0.47 -6.17 -6.34
N THR A 44 1.50 -5.89 -7.14
CA THR A 44 2.40 -6.90 -7.67
C THR A 44 3.05 -7.69 -6.53
N ALA A 45 3.59 -6.98 -5.53
CA ALA A 45 4.22 -7.61 -4.38
C ALA A 45 3.25 -8.43 -3.52
N LEU A 46 1.97 -8.03 -3.40
CA LEU A 46 0.94 -8.81 -2.71
C LEU A 46 0.59 -10.10 -3.47
N THR A 47 0.47 -10.03 -4.80
CA THR A 47 0.22 -11.22 -5.64
C THR A 47 1.40 -12.21 -5.60
N GLU A 48 2.64 -11.72 -5.64
CA GLU A 48 3.85 -12.56 -5.55
C GLU A 48 3.91 -13.40 -4.26
N VAL A 49 3.37 -12.88 -3.16
CA VAL A 49 3.36 -13.57 -1.87
C VAL A 49 2.04 -14.27 -1.55
N GLY A 50 1.07 -14.26 -2.48
CA GLY A 50 -0.24 -14.89 -2.30
C GLY A 50 -1.11 -14.22 -1.22
N ALA A 51 -0.90 -12.92 -0.97
CA ALA A 51 -1.73 -12.14 -0.04
C ALA A 51 -3.01 -11.59 -0.69
N ILE A 52 -3.06 -11.58 -2.02
CA ILE A 52 -4.24 -11.32 -2.86
C ILE A 52 -4.18 -12.20 -4.12
#